data_AF-A0AAV5RTX5-F1
#
_entry.id   AF-A0AAV5RTX5-F1
#
_cell.length_a   1.000
_cell.length_b   1.000
_cell.length_c   1.000
_cell.angle_alpha   90.00
_cell.angle_beta   90.00
_cell.angle_gamma   90.00
#
_symmetry.space_group_name_H-M   'P 1'
#
loop_
_entity.id
_entity.type
_entity.pdbx_description
1 polymer ?
#
loop_
_entity_poly.entity_id
_entity_poly.type
_entity_poly.pdbx_seq_one_letter_code
_entity_poly.pdbx_strand_id
1 'polypeptide(L)'
;MGAQASRPSLTDITPDIKFDASVDVLKQLGATETEFSKREEADRFVEGKVAERLVQLERETLKQFEDKLDKSLLLADVDVGTLSSKSLDEKVDALNLKIDLYKQLDADRRKDFQEKDKDEIEKKLTECLLNNKGKPLKCFELMEQFKKLTTE
;
A
#
# COMPACT_ATOMS: atom_id res chain seq x y z
N MET A 1 -61.94 29.54 80.38
CA MET A 1 -61.49 30.93 80.61
C MET A 1 -60.10 30.83 81.23
N GLY A 2 -59.03 30.69 80.45
CA GLY A 2 -58.19 31.80 79.98
C GLY A 2 -57.16 32.14 81.07
N ALA A 3 -55.84 32.20 80.87
CA ALA A 3 -55.10 32.61 79.70
C ALA A 3 -53.69 31.98 79.67
N GLN A 4 -53.16 31.85 78.46
CA GLN A 4 -51.86 31.29 78.12
C GLN A 4 -50.70 32.22 78.53
N ALA A 5 -49.53 31.60 78.73
CA ALA A 5 -48.28 32.22 79.13
C ALA A 5 -47.80 33.31 78.16
N SER A 6 -47.48 34.49 78.69
CA SER A 6 -46.80 35.56 77.98
C SER A 6 -45.28 35.42 78.17
N ARG A 7 -44.58 34.83 77.20
CA ARG A 7 -43.12 34.97 77.09
C ARG A 7 -42.81 36.21 76.25
N PRO A 8 -41.89 37.10 76.67
CA PRO A 8 -41.41 38.15 75.79
C PRO A 8 -40.57 37.51 74.67
N SER A 9 -40.92 37.78 73.42
CA SER A 9 -40.12 37.42 72.26
C SER A 9 -38.85 38.27 72.26
N LEU A 10 -37.73 37.68 72.67
CA LEU A 10 -36.42 38.24 72.32
C LEU A 10 -36.30 38.16 70.79
N THR A 11 -36.37 39.30 70.13
CA THR A 11 -35.91 39.47 68.76
C THR A 11 -34.42 39.17 68.73
N ASP A 12 -34.07 37.98 68.25
CA ASP A 12 -32.70 37.55 68.01
C ASP A 12 -32.16 38.35 66.82
N ILE A 13 -31.64 39.55 67.09
CA ILE A 13 -30.92 40.36 66.12
C ILE A 13 -29.51 39.77 66.04
N THR A 14 -29.37 38.69 65.29
CA THR A 14 -28.05 38.29 64.79
C THR A 14 -27.74 39.21 63.60
N PRO A 15 -26.70 40.06 63.67
CA PRO A 15 -26.25 40.76 62.48
C PRO A 15 -25.72 39.69 61.51
N ASP A 16 -26.32 39.61 60.31
CA ASP A 16 -25.81 38.85 59.16
C ASP A 16 -24.52 39.53 58.69
N ILE A 17 -23.44 39.36 59.44
CA ILE A 17 -22.11 39.78 59.04
C ILE A 17 -21.65 38.77 58.00
N LYS A 18 -21.96 39.05 56.74
CA LYS A 18 -21.32 38.40 55.60
C LYS A 18 -19.85 38.83 55.59
N PHE A 19 -19.02 38.07 56.28
CA PHE A 19 -17.58 38.21 56.20
C PHE A 19 -17.13 37.71 54.83
N ASP A 20 -16.95 38.64 53.90
CA ASP A 20 -16.37 38.36 52.59
C ASP A 20 -14.85 38.24 52.76
N ALA A 21 -14.42 37.06 53.22
CA ALA A 21 -13.02 36.73 53.31
C ALA A 21 -12.48 36.62 51.88
N SER A 22 -11.77 37.64 51.41
CA SER A 22 -11.04 37.53 50.15
C SER A 22 -10.12 36.31 50.20
N VAL A 23 -10.01 35.60 49.07
CA VAL A 23 -9.23 34.36 48.92
C VAL A 23 -7.79 34.53 49.43
N ASP A 24 -7.25 35.74 49.37
CA ASP A 24 -5.91 36.07 49.86
C ASP A 24 -5.78 36.03 51.40
N VAL A 25 -6.84 36.37 52.14
CA VAL A 25 -6.87 36.26 53.60
C VAL A 25 -7.02 34.80 54.03
N LEU A 26 -7.79 34.00 53.29
CA LEU A 26 -7.87 32.54 53.50
C LEU A 26 -6.53 31.84 53.18
N LYS A 27 -5.80 32.30 52.16
CA LYS A 27 -4.43 31.85 51.88
C LYS A 27 -3.44 32.23 52.99
N GLN A 28 -3.56 33.42 53.58
CA GLN A 28 -2.74 33.82 54.73
C GLN A 28 -3.10 33.08 56.02
N LEU A 29 -4.37 32.72 56.23
CA LEU A 29 -4.82 31.88 57.35
C LEU A 29 -4.48 30.39 57.16
N GLY A 30 -4.30 29.95 55.92
CA GLY A 30 -3.86 28.60 55.54
C GLY A 30 -2.35 28.38 55.59
N ALA A 31 -1.58 29.24 56.28
CA ALA A 31 -0.11 29.21 56.36
C ALA A 31 0.50 27.98 57.08
N THR A 32 -0.26 26.90 57.26
CA THR A 32 0.26 25.58 57.57
C THR A 32 -0.29 24.58 56.55
N GLU A 33 0.10 24.74 55.29
CA GLU A 33 0.00 23.63 54.34
C GLU A 33 0.71 22.42 54.95
N THR A 34 -0.05 21.36 55.21
CA THR A 34 0.52 20.12 55.71
C THR A 34 1.53 19.59 54.69
N GLU A 35 2.58 18.93 55.16
CA GLU A 35 3.57 18.29 54.27
C GLU A 35 2.90 17.34 53.25
N PHE A 36 1.72 16.80 53.59
CA PHE A 36 0.88 16.03 52.68
C PHE A 36 0.33 16.88 51.52
N SER A 37 -0.21 18.06 51.78
CA SER A 37 -0.75 18.97 50.76
C SER A 37 0.34 19.45 49.80
N LYS A 38 1.52 19.79 50.32
CA LYS A 38 2.68 20.17 49.49
C LYS A 38 3.13 19.03 48.59
N ARG A 39 3.11 17.79 49.10
CA ARG A 39 3.46 16.60 48.33
C ARG A 39 2.43 16.33 47.23
N GLU A 40 1.15 16.42 47.55
CA GLU A 40 0.07 16.24 46.57
C GLU A 40 0.13 17.28 45.46
N GLU A 41 0.44 18.54 45.78
CA GLU A 41 0.61 19.60 44.78
C GLU A 41 1.86 19.36 43.91
N ALA A 42 2.96 18.92 44.51
CA ALA A 42 4.16 18.54 43.77
C ALA A 42 3.91 17.35 42.83
N ASP A 43 3.20 16.32 43.29
CA ASP A 43 2.84 15.16 42.50
C ASP A 43 1.92 15.56 41.32
N ARG A 44 0.89 16.39 41.57
CA ARG A 44 0.03 16.94 40.51
C ARG A 44 0.79 17.80 39.51
N PHE A 45 1.78 18.57 39.97
CA PHE A 45 2.62 19.38 39.08
C PHE A 45 3.46 18.49 38.15
N VAL A 46 4.04 17.41 38.69
CA VAL A 46 4.81 16.44 37.91
C VAL A 46 3.89 15.71 36.93
N GLU A 47 2.72 15.25 37.37
CA GLU A 47 1.72 14.61 36.51
C GLU A 47 1.29 15.55 35.37
N GLY A 48 1.04 16.83 35.66
CA GLY A 48 0.71 17.84 34.66
C GLY A 48 1.82 18.03 33.64
N LYS A 49 3.08 18.05 34.08
CA LYS A 49 4.25 18.16 33.19
C LYS A 49 4.44 16.91 32.32
N VAL A 50 4.19 15.73 32.87
CA VAL A 50 4.24 14.47 32.12
C VAL A 50 3.12 14.42 31.09
N ALA A 51 1.89 14.78 31.46
CA ALA A 51 0.76 14.84 30.54
C ALA A 51 1.00 15.85 29.40
N GLU A 52 1.50 17.04 29.72
CA GLU A 52 1.88 18.05 28.72
C GLU A 52 2.94 17.49 27.74
N ARG A 53 3.96 16.79 28.28
CA ARG A 53 5.01 16.18 27.46
C ARG A 53 4.49 15.04 26.59
N LEU A 54 3.57 14.22 27.09
CA LEU A 54 2.93 13.15 26.31
C LEU A 54 2.12 13.74 25.15
N VAL A 55 1.33 14.78 25.38
CA VAL A 55 0.57 15.46 24.31
C VAL A 55 1.50 16.06 23.26
N GLN A 56 2.64 16.63 23.67
CA GLN A 56 3.66 17.12 22.72
C GLN A 56 4.23 15.97 21.88
N LEU A 57 4.61 14.85 22.51
CA LEU A 57 5.13 13.67 21.82
C LEU A 57 4.11 13.04 20.89
N GLU A 58 2.83 12.99 21.27
CA GLU A 58 1.75 12.52 20.40
C GLU A 58 1.61 13.41 19.15
N ARG A 59 1.65 14.73 19.31
CA ARG A 59 1.61 15.65 18.16
C ARG A 59 2.84 15.51 17.27
N GLU A 60 4.03 15.40 17.86
CA GLU A 60 5.27 15.21 17.12
C GLU A 60 5.29 13.86 16.38
N THR A 61 4.81 12.79 17.00
CA THR A 61 4.76 11.45 16.40
C THR A 61 3.71 11.36 15.30
N LEU A 62 2.53 11.97 15.49
CA LEU A 62 1.51 12.11 14.43
C LEU A 62 2.07 12.90 13.25
N LYS A 63 2.71 14.05 13.50
CA LYS A 63 3.33 14.85 12.44
C LYS A 63 4.43 14.07 11.72
N GLN A 64 5.30 13.36 12.45
CA GLN A 64 6.33 12.52 11.83
C GLN A 64 5.72 11.35 11.04
N PHE A 65 4.59 10.81 11.49
CA PHE A 65 3.88 9.76 10.79
C PHE A 65 3.24 10.29 9.51
N GLU A 66 2.57 11.43 9.56
CA GLU A 66 2.06 12.16 8.38
C GLU A 66 3.20 12.50 7.42
N ASP A 67 4.29 13.10 7.90
CA ASP A 67 5.47 13.41 7.08
C ASP A 67 6.08 12.16 6.44
N LYS A 68 6.09 11.01 7.15
CA LYS A 68 6.57 9.73 6.61
C LYS A 68 5.58 9.14 5.62
N LEU A 69 4.27 9.27 5.86
CA LEU A 69 3.24 8.86 4.91
C LEU A 69 3.32 9.72 3.65
N ASP A 70 3.44 11.04 3.75
CA ASP A 70 3.55 11.94 2.60
C ASP A 70 4.85 11.72 1.81
N LYS A 71 5.93 11.31 2.47
CA LYS A 71 7.20 10.94 1.81
C LYS A 71 7.21 9.52 1.26
N SER A 72 6.46 8.59 1.87
CA SER A 72 6.42 7.18 1.49
C SER A 72 5.32 6.87 0.48
N LEU A 73 4.20 7.61 0.53
CA LEU A 73 3.33 7.82 -0.61
C LEU A 73 4.21 8.53 -1.59
N LEU A 74 4.66 7.79 -2.60
CA LEU A 74 5.50 8.26 -3.67
C LEU A 74 4.89 9.51 -4.34
N LEU A 75 5.15 10.68 -3.76
CA LEU A 75 5.62 11.84 -4.51
C LEU A 75 7.07 11.53 -4.96
N ALA A 76 7.25 10.35 -5.58
CA ALA A 76 8.12 10.36 -6.71
C ALA A 76 7.60 11.50 -7.59
N ASP A 77 8.50 12.30 -8.12
CA ASP A 77 8.27 13.02 -9.37
C ASP A 77 7.93 11.99 -10.46
N VAL A 78 6.79 11.33 -10.30
CA VAL A 78 5.98 10.86 -11.38
C VAL A 78 5.49 12.15 -11.98
N ASP A 79 6.31 12.66 -12.89
CA ASP A 79 5.95 13.61 -13.90
C ASP A 79 4.49 13.31 -14.31
N VAL A 80 3.55 14.08 -13.75
CA VAL A 80 2.10 13.86 -13.88
C VAL A 80 1.66 14.10 -15.35
N GLY A 81 2.60 14.49 -16.22
CA GLY A 81 2.46 14.52 -17.66
C GLY A 81 2.82 13.22 -18.41
N THR A 82 3.48 12.22 -17.80
CA THR A 82 4.01 11.06 -18.55
C THR A 82 3.50 9.68 -18.13
N LEU A 83 2.66 9.53 -17.10
CA LEU A 83 1.85 8.31 -16.91
C LEU A 83 0.63 8.29 -17.85
N SER A 84 0.85 8.66 -19.10
CA SER A 84 -0.15 8.48 -20.14
C SER A 84 -0.24 6.99 -20.39
N SER A 85 -1.40 6.39 -20.13
CA SER A 85 -1.79 5.05 -20.62
C SER A 85 -1.27 4.83 -22.03
N LYS A 86 -1.32 5.86 -22.88
CA LYS A 86 -0.82 5.83 -24.26
C LYS A 86 0.67 5.47 -24.39
N SER A 87 1.54 5.96 -23.50
CA SER A 87 2.97 5.61 -23.53
C SER A 87 3.24 4.17 -23.09
N LEU A 88 2.37 3.62 -22.22
CA LEU A 88 2.42 2.22 -21.84
C LEU A 88 1.84 1.35 -22.96
N ASP A 89 0.73 1.76 -23.54
CA ASP A 89 0.07 1.13 -24.69
C ASP A 89 1.04 1.09 -25.87
N GLU A 90 1.73 2.18 -26.20
CA GLU A 90 2.78 2.23 -27.23
C GLU A 90 3.94 1.27 -26.96
N LYS A 91 4.35 1.11 -25.70
CA LYS A 91 5.40 0.15 -25.32
C LYS A 91 4.91 -1.29 -25.43
N VAL A 92 3.66 -1.56 -25.04
CA VAL A 92 3.03 -2.87 -25.15
C VAL A 92 2.84 -3.25 -26.62
N ASP A 93 2.38 -2.32 -27.46
CA ASP A 93 2.24 -2.50 -28.89
C ASP A 93 3.60 -2.76 -29.56
N ALA A 94 4.64 -2.01 -29.18
CA ALA A 94 6.00 -2.26 -29.68
C ALA A 94 6.55 -3.64 -29.28
N LEU A 95 6.20 -4.14 -28.09
CA LEU A 95 6.58 -5.49 -27.65
C LEU A 95 5.79 -6.57 -28.40
N ASN A 96 4.48 -6.38 -28.60
CA ASN A 96 3.65 -7.30 -29.37
C ASN A 96 4.15 -7.42 -30.82
N LEU A 97 4.50 -6.29 -31.44
CA LEU A 97 5.04 -6.27 -32.80
C LEU A 97 6.36 -7.06 -32.89
N LYS A 98 7.26 -6.92 -31.90
CA LYS A 98 8.48 -7.72 -31.85
C LYS A 98 8.20 -9.21 -31.70
N ILE A 99 7.26 -9.58 -30.83
CA ILE A 99 6.88 -10.98 -30.63
C ILE A 99 6.34 -11.59 -31.92
N ASP A 100 5.48 -10.88 -32.64
CA ASP A 100 4.92 -11.38 -33.89
C ASP A 100 5.97 -11.49 -34.99
N LEU A 101 6.94 -10.58 -35.05
CA LEU A 101 8.09 -10.69 -35.95
C LEU A 101 8.92 -11.95 -35.64
N TYR A 102 9.19 -12.25 -34.37
CA TYR A 102 9.90 -13.48 -34.01
C TYR A 102 9.12 -14.75 -34.38
N LYS A 103 7.79 -14.76 -34.17
CA LYS A 103 6.94 -15.89 -34.58
C LYS A 103 6.98 -16.10 -36.09
N GLN A 104 6.93 -15.03 -36.88
CA GLN A 104 7.03 -15.12 -38.34
C GLN A 104 8.39 -15.67 -38.77
N LEU A 105 9.47 -15.17 -38.18
CA LEU A 105 10.82 -15.62 -38.48
C LEU A 105 11.03 -17.10 -38.13
N ASP A 106 10.47 -17.57 -37.00
CA ASP A 106 10.49 -18.99 -36.63
C ASP A 106 9.62 -19.86 -37.56
N ALA A 107 8.47 -19.34 -38.02
CA ALA A 107 7.62 -20.04 -38.98
C ALA A 107 8.31 -20.18 -40.34
N ASP A 108 8.97 -19.13 -40.82
CA ASP A 108 9.68 -19.15 -42.10
C ASP A 108 10.92 -20.05 -42.05
N ARG A 109 11.67 -20.05 -40.94
CA ARG A 109 12.75 -21.03 -40.73
C ARG A 109 12.26 -22.48 -40.75
N ARG A 110 11.07 -22.75 -40.20
CA ARG A 110 10.47 -24.10 -40.24
C ARG A 110 10.06 -24.48 -41.66
N LYS A 111 9.51 -23.56 -42.45
CA LYS A 111 9.19 -23.79 -43.87
C LYS A 111 10.45 -24.06 -44.68
N ASP A 112 11.48 -23.23 -44.53
CA ASP A 112 12.76 -23.40 -45.23
C ASP A 112 13.41 -24.76 -44.95
N PHE A 113 13.29 -25.24 -43.70
CA PHE A 113 13.79 -26.56 -43.31
C PHE A 113 12.97 -27.68 -43.97
N GLN A 114 11.64 -27.59 -43.94
CA GLN A 114 10.76 -28.58 -44.56
C GLN A 114 10.89 -28.59 -46.10
N GLU A 115 11.07 -27.45 -46.75
CA GLU A 115 11.28 -27.38 -48.21
C GLU A 115 12.60 -28.03 -48.62
N LYS A 116 13.68 -27.81 -47.86
CA LYS A 116 14.96 -28.47 -48.12
C LYS A 116 14.88 -29.99 -47.97
N ASP A 117 14.20 -30.46 -46.93
CA ASP A 117 13.98 -31.90 -46.71
C ASP A 117 13.14 -32.53 -47.84
N LYS A 118 12.12 -31.81 -48.33
CA LYS A 118 11.32 -32.21 -49.49
C LYS A 118 12.17 -32.31 -50.76
N ASP A 119 12.93 -31.26 -51.08
CA ASP A 119 13.80 -31.22 -52.26
C ASP A 119 14.85 -32.34 -52.26
N GLU A 120 15.42 -32.66 -51.09
CA GLU A 120 16.42 -33.72 -50.96
C GLU A 120 15.80 -35.10 -51.16
N ILE A 121 14.61 -35.34 -50.62
CA ILE A 121 13.90 -36.61 -50.77
C ILE A 121 13.36 -36.78 -52.19
N GLU A 122 12.90 -35.72 -52.85
CA GLU A 122 12.51 -35.74 -54.26
C GLU A 122 13.66 -36.14 -55.17
N LYS A 123 14.86 -35.57 -54.96
CA LYS A 123 16.07 -35.91 -55.72
C LYS A 123 16.47 -37.37 -55.51
N LYS A 124 16.47 -37.86 -54.27
CA LYS A 124 16.78 -39.27 -53.96
C LYS A 124 15.76 -40.23 -54.56
N LEU A 125 14.48 -39.86 -54.53
CA LEU A 125 13.41 -40.67 -55.11
C LEU A 125 13.51 -40.72 -56.63
N THR A 126 13.71 -39.57 -57.29
CA THR A 126 13.91 -39.53 -58.76
C THR A 126 15.13 -40.31 -59.19
N GLU A 127 16.26 -40.17 -58.50
CA GLU A 127 17.46 -40.97 -58.77
C GLU A 127 17.21 -42.47 -58.59
N CYS A 128 16.54 -42.88 -57.51
CA CYS A 128 16.20 -44.28 -57.27
C CYS A 128 15.28 -44.84 -58.37
N LEU A 129 14.30 -44.07 -58.82
CA LEU A 129 13.40 -44.45 -59.92
C LEU A 129 14.13 -44.57 -61.25
N LEU A 130 15.06 -43.65 -61.55
CA LEU A 130 15.90 -43.70 -62.75
C LEU A 130 16.81 -44.94 -62.74
N ASN A 131 17.45 -45.24 -61.62
CA ASN A 131 18.37 -46.37 -61.46
C ASN A 131 17.66 -47.74 -61.52
N ASN A 132 16.37 -47.79 -61.18
CA ASN A 132 15.55 -49.00 -61.23
C ASN A 132 14.66 -49.08 -62.49
N LYS A 133 14.84 -48.22 -63.50
CA LYS A 133 14.13 -48.35 -64.78
C LYS A 133 14.36 -49.74 -65.38
N GLY A 134 13.27 -50.49 -65.54
CA GLY A 134 13.30 -51.86 -66.07
C GLY A 134 13.65 -52.97 -65.05
N LYS A 135 13.73 -52.67 -63.75
CA LYS A 135 13.96 -53.62 -62.65
C LYS A 135 12.85 -53.53 -61.59
N PRO A 136 12.70 -54.54 -60.70
CA PRO A 136 11.76 -54.44 -59.58
C PRO A 136 12.09 -53.25 -58.68
N LEU A 137 11.09 -52.42 -58.40
CA LEU A 137 11.23 -51.18 -57.61
C LEU A 137 11.67 -51.50 -56.17
N LYS A 138 12.83 -50.98 -55.76
CA LYS A 138 13.33 -51.03 -54.38
C LYS A 138 13.19 -49.70 -53.62
N CYS A 139 12.52 -48.71 -54.21
CA CYS A 139 12.45 -47.34 -53.71
C CYS A 139 11.28 -47.07 -52.74
N PHE A 140 10.68 -48.12 -52.17
CA PHE A 140 9.44 -48.02 -51.40
C PHE A 140 9.58 -47.12 -50.16
N GLU A 141 10.70 -47.22 -49.43
CA GLU A 141 10.96 -46.41 -48.23
C GLU A 141 11.04 -44.92 -48.54
N LEU A 142 11.73 -44.53 -49.63
CA LEU A 142 11.81 -43.15 -50.09
C LEU A 142 10.44 -42.62 -50.52
N MET A 143 9.61 -43.50 -51.09
CA MET A 143 8.25 -43.16 -51.50
C MET A 143 7.32 -42.94 -50.29
N GLU A 144 7.46 -43.72 -49.22
CA GLU A 144 6.75 -43.47 -47.96
C GLU A 144 7.21 -42.20 -47.26
N GLN A 145 8.52 -41.92 -47.25
CA GLN A 145 9.07 -40.68 -46.70
C GLN A 145 8.57 -39.46 -47.46
N PHE A 146 8.55 -39.52 -48.79
CA PHE A 146 8.00 -38.47 -49.64
C PHE A 146 6.51 -38.25 -49.37
N LYS A 147 5.71 -39.32 -49.29
CA LYS A 147 4.28 -39.23 -48.95
C LYS A 147 4.06 -38.50 -47.63
N LYS A 148 4.78 -38.89 -46.56
CA LYS A 148 4.67 -38.26 -45.23
C LYS A 148 4.93 -36.76 -45.25
N LEU A 149 5.84 -36.28 -46.10
CA LEU A 149 6.16 -34.86 -46.22
C LEU A 149 5.13 -34.07 -47.06
N THR A 150 4.38 -34.73 -47.94
CA THR A 150 3.41 -34.09 -48.85
C THR A 150 1.95 -34.14 -48.38
N THR A 151 1.61 -34.95 -47.38
CA THR A 151 0.24 -35.13 -46.88
C THR A 151 -0.10 -34.37 -45.58
N GLU A 152 0.81 -33.54 -45.07
CA GLU A 152 0.48 -32.43 -44.15
C GLU A 152 0.30 -31.14 -44.96
#